data_AF-A0A0D3LB29-F1
#
_entry.id   AF-A0A0D3LB29-F1
#
_cell.length_a   1.000
_cell.length_b   1.000
_cell.length_c   1.000
_cell.angle_alpha   90.00
_cell.angle_beta   90.00
_cell.angle_gamma   90.00
#
_symmetry.space_group_name_H-M   'P 1'
#
loop_
_entity.id
_entity.type
_entity.pdbx_description
1 polymer ?
#
loop_
_entity_poly.entity_id
_entity_poly.type
_entity_poly.pdbx_seq_one_letter_code
_entity_poly.pdbx_strand_id
1 'polypeptide(L)'
;MLDEINIVKLITDEEISAHQDFFEQCAKDYRILSQKLITALAKELKVEIKPDYPLETLNPYRGNPCKQSGVVNGWRYFFHGFHCGFINLKTGQSIETPLTFGLEFGVLDPYFFSIYIKSTKEYHPSPIQVYSDFEDGRRILKKMLELGKFEKINSNHRGDTGVVVKDRDRIEVKINKHFVEPISNTDFKIKEPSTEWKGNSNFWSRLKRLWS
;
A
#
# COMPACT_ATOMS: atom_id res chain seq x y z
N MET A 1 11.29 4.96 35.10
CA MET A 1 11.21 5.80 33.88
C MET A 1 9.78 6.25 33.79
N LEU A 2 9.53 7.56 33.71
CA LEU A 2 8.19 8.07 33.43
C LEU A 2 7.96 7.92 31.93
N ASP A 3 6.88 7.25 31.55
CA ASP A 3 6.48 7.15 30.15
C ASP A 3 6.13 8.56 29.65
N GLU A 4 6.80 8.98 28.58
CA GLU A 4 6.60 10.28 27.96
C GLU A 4 5.29 10.24 27.15
N ILE A 5 4.31 11.07 27.52
CA ILE A 5 3.04 11.18 26.80
C ILE A 5 3.26 12.10 25.59
N ASN A 6 3.22 11.52 24.38
CA ASN A 6 3.31 12.25 23.13
C ASN A 6 1.90 12.61 22.60
N ILE A 7 1.57 13.91 22.58
CA ILE A 7 0.36 14.42 21.92
C ILE A 7 0.71 14.77 20.48
N VAL A 8 0.10 14.07 19.52
CA VAL A 8 0.33 14.28 18.08
C VAL A 8 -0.94 14.84 17.43
N LYS A 9 -0.82 15.92 16.66
CA LYS A 9 -1.92 16.43 15.83
C LYS A 9 -2.26 15.38 14.77
N LEU A 10 -3.54 15.11 14.57
CA LEU A 10 -4.05 14.30 13.45
C LEU A 10 -4.86 15.20 12.52
N ILE A 11 -4.99 14.77 11.25
CA ILE A 11 -5.91 15.40 10.30
C ILE A 11 -7.35 15.27 10.81
N THR A 12 -8.18 16.30 10.61
CA THR A 12 -9.61 16.25 10.98
C THR A 12 -10.49 15.78 9.82
N ASP A 13 -11.72 15.37 10.13
CA ASP A 13 -12.68 14.97 9.10
C ASP A 13 -13.13 16.17 8.24
N GLU A 14 -13.15 17.37 8.81
CA GLU A 14 -13.42 18.64 8.11
C GLU A 14 -12.29 18.97 7.14
N GLU A 15 -11.03 18.85 7.58
CA GLU A 15 -9.85 19.02 6.71
C GLU A 15 -9.91 18.00 5.55
N ILE A 16 -10.23 16.73 5.82
CA ILE A 16 -10.38 15.73 4.75
C ILE A 16 -11.50 16.09 3.79
N SER A 17 -12.66 16.52 4.30
CA SER A 17 -13.83 16.85 3.48
C SER A 17 -13.58 18.08 2.61
N ALA A 18 -12.89 19.10 3.15
CA ALA A 18 -12.51 20.31 2.42
C ALA A 18 -11.50 20.03 1.31
N HIS A 19 -10.70 18.96 1.44
CA HIS A 19 -9.67 18.55 0.48
C HIS A 19 -9.97 17.21 -0.20
N GLN A 20 -11.24 16.81 -0.28
CA GLN A 20 -11.64 15.48 -0.79
C GLN A 20 -11.18 15.23 -2.22
N ASP A 21 -11.25 16.24 -3.10
CA ASP A 21 -10.86 16.10 -4.51
C ASP A 21 -9.33 15.88 -4.65
N PHE A 22 -8.53 16.43 -3.73
CA PHE A 22 -7.09 16.15 -3.66
C PHE A 22 -6.84 14.67 -3.32
N PHE A 23 -7.49 14.14 -2.27
CA PHE A 23 -7.33 12.74 -1.90
C PHE A 23 -7.86 11.78 -2.97
N GLU A 24 -8.94 12.17 -3.66
CA GLU A 24 -9.46 11.41 -4.80
C GLU A 24 -8.45 11.36 -5.94
N GLN A 25 -7.85 12.49 -6.31
CA GLN A 25 -6.82 12.55 -7.34
C GLN A 25 -5.59 11.73 -6.95
N CYS A 26 -5.12 11.85 -5.71
CA CYS A 26 -4.02 11.04 -5.18
C CYS A 26 -4.28 9.53 -5.35
N ALA A 27 -5.50 9.07 -5.10
CA ALA A 27 -5.88 7.67 -5.28
C ALA A 27 -5.94 7.25 -6.76
N LYS A 28 -6.41 8.12 -7.66
CA LYS A 28 -6.40 7.89 -9.12
C LYS A 28 -4.96 7.76 -9.63
N ASP A 29 -4.09 8.69 -9.24
CA ASP A 29 -2.69 8.70 -9.63
C ASP A 29 -1.95 7.47 -9.08
N TYR A 30 -2.22 7.11 -7.82
CA TYR A 30 -1.70 5.90 -7.20
C TYR A 30 -2.04 4.65 -8.02
N ARG A 31 -3.31 4.50 -8.41
CA ARG A 31 -3.76 3.36 -9.23
C ARG A 31 -3.04 3.30 -10.57
N ILE A 32 -2.95 4.43 -11.27
CA ILE A 32 -2.29 4.53 -12.58
C ILE A 32 -0.81 4.15 -12.46
N LEU A 33 -0.12 4.67 -11.43
CA LEU A 33 1.28 4.38 -11.21
C LEU A 33 1.51 2.91 -10.81
N SER A 34 0.73 2.38 -9.88
CA SER A 34 0.80 0.97 -9.47
C SER A 34 0.63 0.03 -10.67
N GLN A 35 -0.41 0.27 -11.49
CA GLN A 35 -0.63 -0.51 -12.72
C GLN A 35 0.57 -0.44 -13.65
N LYS A 36 1.10 0.76 -13.91
CA LYS A 36 2.25 0.96 -14.79
C LYS A 36 3.48 0.21 -14.28
N LEU A 37 3.76 0.26 -12.98
CA LEU A 37 4.93 -0.35 -12.37
C LEU A 37 4.83 -1.88 -12.36
N ILE A 38 3.68 -2.44 -11.99
CA ILE A 38 3.46 -3.89 -12.03
C ILE A 38 3.54 -4.43 -13.46
N THR A 39 2.93 -3.75 -14.44
CA THR A 39 3.03 -4.16 -15.85
C THR A 39 4.47 -4.09 -16.36
N ALA A 40 5.21 -3.03 -16.02
CA ALA A 40 6.62 -2.91 -16.38
C ALA A 40 7.47 -4.03 -15.75
N LEU A 41 7.22 -4.32 -14.48
CA LEU A 41 7.91 -5.38 -13.74
C LEU A 41 7.62 -6.76 -14.35
N ALA A 42 6.37 -7.07 -14.66
CA ALA A 42 6.01 -8.34 -15.28
C ALA A 42 6.69 -8.53 -16.65
N LYS A 43 6.76 -7.47 -17.46
CA LYS A 43 7.50 -7.48 -18.73
C LYS A 43 9.00 -7.73 -18.53
N GLU A 44 9.61 -7.06 -17.56
CA GLU A 44 11.04 -7.23 -17.23
C GLU A 44 11.34 -8.66 -16.76
N LEU A 45 10.48 -9.21 -15.90
CA LEU A 45 10.57 -10.58 -15.40
C LEU A 45 10.16 -11.64 -16.43
N LYS A 46 9.61 -11.22 -17.58
CA LYS A 46 9.06 -12.09 -18.64
C LYS A 46 8.03 -13.07 -18.10
N VAL A 47 7.16 -12.59 -17.22
CA VAL A 47 6.05 -13.36 -16.65
C VAL A 47 4.71 -12.82 -17.12
N GLU A 48 3.78 -13.73 -17.39
CA GLU A 48 2.37 -13.38 -17.59
C GLU A 48 1.69 -13.34 -16.22
N ILE A 49 1.07 -12.21 -15.86
CA ILE A 49 0.36 -12.07 -14.59
C ILE A 49 -0.92 -12.88 -14.67
N LYS A 50 -1.13 -13.81 -13.73
CA LYS A 50 -2.41 -14.51 -13.58
C LYS A 50 -3.48 -13.50 -13.16
N PRO A 51 -4.50 -13.21 -13.99
CA PRO A 51 -5.47 -12.14 -13.71
C PRO A 51 -6.25 -12.36 -12.41
N ASP A 52 -6.56 -13.62 -12.10
CA ASP A 52 -7.35 -13.98 -10.94
C ASP A 52 -6.52 -13.95 -9.64
N TYR A 53 -5.19 -14.04 -9.69
CA TYR A 53 -4.34 -14.01 -8.48
C TYR A 53 -2.88 -13.65 -8.79
N PRO A 54 -2.56 -12.35 -9.00
CA PRO A 54 -1.22 -11.90 -9.39
C PRO A 54 -0.10 -12.32 -8.44
N LEU A 55 -0.43 -12.44 -7.14
CA LEU A 55 0.50 -12.89 -6.11
C LEU A 55 1.16 -14.23 -6.49
N GLU A 56 0.45 -15.17 -7.11
CA GLU A 56 1.01 -16.47 -7.50
C GLU A 56 2.13 -16.34 -8.54
N THR A 57 1.97 -15.40 -9.48
CA THR A 57 2.94 -15.18 -10.55
C THR A 57 4.08 -14.26 -10.16
N LEU A 58 3.86 -13.35 -9.21
CA LEU A 58 4.83 -12.31 -8.86
C LEU A 58 5.57 -12.60 -7.55
N ASN A 59 4.98 -13.35 -6.61
CA ASN A 59 5.58 -13.58 -5.30
C ASN A 59 6.59 -14.75 -5.33
N PRO A 60 7.86 -14.52 -4.96
CA PRO A 60 8.88 -15.57 -4.87
C PRO A 60 8.65 -16.61 -3.77
N TYR A 61 7.79 -16.34 -2.78
CA TYR A 61 7.62 -17.16 -1.56
C TYR A 61 7.21 -18.62 -1.82
N ARG A 62 6.67 -18.95 -3.00
CA ARG A 62 6.23 -20.32 -3.35
C ARG A 62 7.12 -21.02 -4.39
N GLY A 63 8.41 -20.73 -4.41
CA GLY A 63 9.36 -21.37 -5.33
C GLY A 63 9.30 -20.82 -6.76
N ASN A 64 8.68 -19.65 -6.93
CA ASN A 64 8.70 -18.93 -8.20
C ASN A 64 10.11 -18.30 -8.39
N PRO A 65 10.79 -18.51 -9.54
CA PRO A 65 12.15 -18.04 -9.77
C PRO A 65 12.29 -16.50 -9.86
N CYS A 66 11.22 -15.74 -9.69
CA CYS A 66 11.27 -14.28 -9.66
C CYS A 66 12.20 -13.78 -8.54
N LYS A 67 13.09 -12.84 -8.86
CA LYS A 67 13.93 -12.20 -7.84
C LYS A 67 13.05 -11.41 -6.87
N GLN A 68 13.28 -11.58 -5.56
CA GLN A 68 12.53 -10.87 -4.52
C GLN A 68 12.68 -9.35 -4.59
N SER A 69 13.78 -8.84 -5.14
CA SER A 69 13.99 -7.42 -5.37
C SER A 69 14.88 -7.16 -6.57
N GLY A 70 14.84 -5.95 -7.10
CA GLY A 70 15.64 -5.54 -8.25
C GLY A 70 15.35 -4.10 -8.65
N VAL A 71 15.68 -3.75 -9.89
CA VAL A 71 15.40 -2.43 -10.46
C VAL A 71 14.71 -2.60 -11.81
N VAL A 72 13.63 -1.85 -12.04
CA VAL A 72 12.92 -1.77 -13.33
C VAL A 72 12.65 -0.31 -13.64
N ASN A 73 13.07 0.17 -14.82
CA ASN A 73 12.82 1.54 -15.29
C ASN A 73 13.15 2.66 -14.27
N GLY A 74 14.25 2.52 -13.53
CA GLY A 74 14.67 3.49 -12.52
C GLY A 74 13.92 3.40 -11.19
N TRP A 75 13.09 2.37 -10.99
CA TRP A 75 12.42 2.04 -9.74
C TRP A 75 13.04 0.80 -9.13
N ARG A 76 13.48 0.88 -7.87
CA ARG A 76 13.75 -0.32 -7.08
C ARG A 76 12.42 -0.97 -6.75
N TYR A 77 12.29 -2.27 -6.96
CA TYR A 77 11.14 -3.05 -6.53
C TYR A 77 11.55 -4.07 -5.46
N PHE A 78 10.62 -4.45 -4.58
CA PHE A 78 10.80 -5.52 -3.61
C PHE A 78 9.47 -6.16 -3.22
N PHE A 79 9.41 -7.49 -3.20
CA PHE A 79 8.27 -8.26 -2.74
C PHE A 79 8.37 -8.55 -1.24
N HIS A 80 7.28 -8.32 -0.51
CA HIS A 80 7.15 -8.70 0.90
C HIS A 80 5.67 -8.94 1.24
N GLY A 81 5.41 -9.99 2.04
CA GLY A 81 4.04 -10.41 2.36
C GLY A 81 3.17 -10.59 1.11
N PHE A 82 2.12 -9.77 1.02
CA PHE A 82 1.15 -9.74 -0.08
C PHE A 82 1.31 -8.53 -1.02
N HIS A 83 2.41 -7.80 -0.90
CA HIS A 83 2.63 -6.54 -1.60
C HIS A 83 3.90 -6.55 -2.45
N CYS A 84 3.97 -5.60 -3.38
CA CYS A 84 5.19 -5.21 -4.08
C CYS A 84 5.44 -3.71 -3.88
N GLY A 85 6.55 -3.39 -3.21
CA GLY A 85 6.99 -2.03 -2.96
C GLY A 85 7.86 -1.51 -4.09
N PHE A 86 7.73 -0.23 -4.41
CA PHE A 86 8.53 0.47 -5.39
C PHE A 86 9.06 1.78 -4.84
N ILE A 87 10.34 2.07 -5.10
CA ILE A 87 10.99 3.34 -4.76
C ILE A 87 11.70 3.90 -5.99
N ASN A 88 11.33 5.11 -6.39
CA ASN A 88 11.98 5.80 -7.50
C ASN A 88 13.40 6.21 -7.10
N LEU A 89 14.40 5.74 -7.83
CA LEU A 89 15.81 5.98 -7.49
C LEU A 89 16.24 7.44 -7.64
N LYS A 90 15.51 8.24 -8.43
CA LYS A 90 15.81 9.66 -8.66
C LYS A 90 15.02 10.58 -7.74
N THR A 91 13.73 10.31 -7.56
CA THR A 91 12.83 11.23 -6.82
C THR A 91 12.66 10.83 -5.35
N GLY A 92 12.91 9.58 -5.00
CA GLY A 92 12.60 9.02 -3.68
C GLY A 92 11.11 8.74 -3.46
N GLN A 93 10.26 8.94 -4.49
CA GLN A 93 8.84 8.63 -4.42
C GLN A 93 8.66 7.13 -4.14
N SER A 94 7.75 6.81 -3.22
CA SER A 94 7.50 5.44 -2.75
C SER A 94 6.03 5.08 -2.94
N ILE A 95 5.78 3.86 -3.42
CA ILE A 95 4.43 3.30 -3.61
C ILE A 95 4.45 1.80 -3.31
N GLU A 96 3.35 1.24 -2.82
CA GLU A 96 3.28 -0.15 -2.34
C GLU A 96 2.02 -0.85 -2.84
N THR A 97 2.12 -1.71 -3.85
CA THR A 97 0.95 -2.28 -4.51
C THR A 97 0.52 -3.61 -3.89
N PRO A 98 -0.72 -3.73 -3.35
CA PRO A 98 -1.28 -5.02 -2.94
C PRO A 98 -1.50 -5.94 -4.15
N LEU A 99 -1.22 -7.24 -4.01
CA LEU A 99 -1.30 -8.23 -5.11
C LEU A 99 -2.44 -9.25 -4.95
N THR A 100 -3.35 -8.99 -4.01
CA THR A 100 -4.44 -9.90 -3.60
C THR A 100 -5.82 -9.44 -4.08
N PHE A 101 -5.89 -8.56 -5.07
CA PHE A 101 -7.14 -7.98 -5.58
C PHE A 101 -7.29 -8.16 -7.10
N GLY A 102 -6.86 -9.31 -7.63
CA GLY A 102 -6.78 -9.51 -9.07
C GLY A 102 -5.94 -8.43 -9.74
N LEU A 103 -6.34 -7.96 -10.92
CA LEU A 103 -5.66 -6.87 -11.61
C LEU A 103 -6.01 -5.46 -11.08
N GLU A 104 -6.74 -5.35 -9.97
CA GLU A 104 -6.97 -4.05 -9.31
C GLU A 104 -5.77 -3.67 -8.43
N PHE A 105 -4.82 -2.94 -9.02
CA PHE A 105 -3.61 -2.47 -8.34
C PHE A 105 -3.76 -1.11 -7.64
N GLY A 106 -4.97 -0.54 -7.64
CA GLY A 106 -5.30 0.72 -6.97
C GLY A 106 -5.76 0.60 -5.52
N VAL A 107 -5.59 -0.57 -4.88
CA VAL A 107 -6.02 -0.77 -3.49
C VAL A 107 -5.13 0.01 -2.54
N LEU A 108 -5.78 0.79 -1.68
CA LEU A 108 -5.13 1.71 -0.76
C LEU A 108 -4.98 1.08 0.62
N ASP A 109 -3.72 0.88 1.03
CA ASP A 109 -3.37 0.64 2.42
C ASP A 109 -3.18 1.99 3.16
N PRO A 110 -3.72 2.16 4.38
CA PRO A 110 -3.58 3.41 5.14
C PRO A 110 -2.15 3.96 5.24
N TYR A 111 -1.20 3.11 5.64
CA TYR A 111 0.18 3.52 5.90
C TYR A 111 0.88 3.89 4.59
N PHE A 112 0.79 3.01 3.60
CA PHE A 112 1.48 3.21 2.33
C PHE A 112 0.86 4.30 1.46
N PHE A 113 -0.45 4.55 1.57
CA PHE A 113 -1.09 5.66 0.88
C PHE A 113 -0.61 7.02 1.41
N SER A 114 -0.47 7.15 2.73
CA SER A 114 0.13 8.35 3.34
C SER A 114 1.57 8.56 2.91
N ILE A 115 2.39 7.50 2.87
CA ILE A 115 3.77 7.56 2.36
C ILE A 115 3.80 8.01 0.90
N TYR A 116 2.91 7.47 0.07
CA TYR A 116 2.82 7.86 -1.33
C TYR A 116 2.51 9.36 -1.48
N ILE A 117 1.49 9.85 -0.78
CA ILE A 117 1.12 11.28 -0.79
C ILE A 117 2.33 12.14 -0.36
N LYS A 118 2.99 11.79 0.75
CA LYS A 118 4.12 12.57 1.29
C LYS A 118 5.35 12.54 0.38
N SER A 119 5.62 11.42 -0.28
CA SER A 119 6.83 11.24 -1.11
C SER A 119 6.68 11.69 -2.57
N THR A 120 5.46 12.03 -3.00
CA THR A 120 5.16 12.52 -4.36
C THR A 120 5.40 14.02 -4.44
N LYS A 121 6.39 14.45 -5.23
CA LYS A 121 6.85 15.85 -5.27
C LYS A 121 5.82 16.78 -5.88
N GLU A 122 5.03 16.28 -6.81
CA GLU A 122 4.01 17.00 -7.56
C GLU A 122 2.86 17.49 -6.67
N TYR A 123 2.70 16.91 -5.49
CA TYR A 123 1.71 17.35 -4.51
C TYR A 123 2.23 18.46 -3.59
N HIS A 124 3.48 18.92 -3.74
CA HIS A 124 4.07 19.93 -2.85
C HIS A 124 4.08 21.34 -3.48
N PRO A 125 3.67 22.39 -2.73
CA PRO A 125 3.20 22.34 -1.34
C PRO A 125 1.82 21.67 -1.21
N SER A 126 1.71 20.73 -0.27
CA SER A 126 0.45 20.00 -0.07
C SER A 126 -0.62 20.92 0.49
N PRO A 127 -1.86 20.89 -0.04
CA PRO A 127 -2.96 21.70 0.47
C PRO A 127 -3.34 21.32 1.92
N ILE A 128 -2.94 20.11 2.35
CA ILE A 128 -3.18 19.59 3.69
C ILE A 128 -2.00 18.73 4.18
N GLN A 129 -1.68 18.80 5.47
CA GLN A 129 -0.59 18.03 6.05
C GLN A 129 -1.08 16.67 6.58
N VAL A 130 -0.29 15.63 6.31
CA VAL A 130 -0.43 14.30 6.91
C VAL A 130 0.65 14.14 7.98
N TYR A 131 0.24 13.99 9.24
CA TYR A 131 1.09 13.97 10.42
C TYR A 131 1.48 12.54 10.82
N SER A 132 0.51 11.62 10.85
CA SER A 132 0.69 10.21 11.19
C SER A 132 0.42 9.32 9.98
N ASP A 133 1.43 8.58 9.53
CA ASP A 133 1.31 7.78 8.30
C ASP A 133 0.14 6.77 8.38
N PHE A 134 -0.04 6.09 9.52
CA PHE A 134 -1.12 5.12 9.67
C PHE A 134 -2.45 5.76 10.09
N GLU A 135 -2.47 6.58 11.15
CA GLU A 135 -3.75 7.07 11.71
C GLU A 135 -4.44 8.06 10.78
N ASP A 136 -3.70 8.99 10.18
CA ASP A 136 -4.29 9.93 9.21
C ASP A 136 -4.68 9.19 7.93
N GLY A 137 -3.86 8.25 7.45
CA GLY A 137 -4.19 7.40 6.31
C GLY A 137 -5.51 6.65 6.54
N ARG A 138 -5.67 6.05 7.72
CA ARG A 138 -6.90 5.32 8.10
C ARG A 138 -8.10 6.25 8.15
N ARG A 139 -7.93 7.46 8.68
CA ARG A 139 -8.99 8.47 8.76
C ARG A 139 -9.38 9.00 7.38
N ILE A 140 -8.40 9.27 6.51
CA ILE A 140 -8.61 9.65 5.10
C ILE A 140 -9.44 8.57 4.41
N LEU A 141 -9.01 7.30 4.45
CA LEU A 141 -9.74 6.21 3.78
C LEU A 141 -11.17 6.07 4.31
N LYS A 142 -11.34 6.11 5.63
CA LYS A 142 -12.67 6.05 6.27
C LYS A 142 -13.55 7.21 5.79
N LYS A 143 -13.05 8.44 5.85
CA LYS A 143 -13.85 9.61 5.51
C LYS A 143 -14.20 9.67 4.02
N MET A 144 -13.26 9.27 3.15
CA MET A 144 -13.50 9.19 1.71
C MET A 144 -14.50 8.09 1.32
N LEU A 145 -14.59 7.01 2.10
CA LEU A 145 -15.68 6.02 1.99
C LEU A 145 -17.04 6.63 2.37
N GLU A 146 -17.10 7.37 3.49
CA GLU A 146 -18.34 8.04 3.94
C GLU A 146 -18.84 9.08 2.94
N LEU A 147 -17.92 9.82 2.30
CA LEU A 147 -18.23 10.78 1.24
C LEU A 147 -18.62 10.10 -0.09
N GLY A 148 -18.51 8.77 -0.18
CA GLY A 148 -18.82 8.02 -1.39
C GLY A 148 -17.83 8.22 -2.53
N LYS A 149 -16.67 8.82 -2.25
CA LYS A 149 -15.57 9.02 -3.20
C LYS A 149 -14.74 7.74 -3.38
N PHE A 150 -14.62 6.95 -2.31
CA PHE A 150 -14.02 5.62 -2.33
C PHE A 150 -15.08 4.53 -2.15
N GLU A 151 -14.74 3.30 -2.48
CA GLU A 151 -15.57 2.13 -2.23
C GLU A 151 -14.75 0.94 -1.73
N LYS A 152 -15.43 -0.01 -1.10
CA LYS A 152 -14.82 -1.28 -0.70
C LYS A 152 -14.95 -2.31 -1.82
N ILE A 153 -13.92 -3.12 -1.97
CA ILE A 153 -13.93 -4.29 -2.87
C ILE A 153 -13.48 -5.54 -2.11
N ASN A 154 -13.91 -6.71 -2.57
CA ASN A 154 -13.42 -7.98 -2.05
C ASN A 154 -12.02 -8.26 -2.58
N SER A 155 -11.19 -8.88 -1.77
CA SER A 155 -9.94 -9.47 -2.21
C SER A 155 -10.18 -10.84 -2.87
N ASN A 156 -9.11 -11.43 -3.40
CA ASN A 156 -9.11 -12.82 -3.85
C ASN A 156 -9.27 -13.81 -2.67
N HIS A 157 -9.05 -13.38 -1.42
CA HIS A 157 -9.29 -14.18 -0.21
C HIS A 157 -10.68 -13.90 0.36
N ARG A 158 -11.39 -14.97 0.73
CA ARG A 158 -12.76 -14.86 1.25
C ARG A 158 -12.78 -14.09 2.58
N GLY A 159 -13.62 -13.06 2.65
CA GLY A 159 -13.85 -12.28 3.87
C GLY A 159 -12.88 -11.11 4.07
N ASP A 160 -11.87 -10.96 3.21
CA ASP A 160 -10.95 -9.82 3.23
C ASP A 160 -11.34 -8.78 2.18
N THR A 161 -11.18 -7.49 2.53
CA THR A 161 -11.64 -6.35 1.73
C THR A 161 -10.59 -5.25 1.66
N GLY A 162 -10.58 -4.51 0.55
CA GLY A 162 -9.71 -3.36 0.32
C GLY A 162 -10.51 -2.10 0.01
N VAL A 163 -9.84 -0.96 0.02
CA VAL A 163 -10.42 0.35 -0.34
C VAL A 163 -9.81 0.82 -1.65
N VAL A 164 -10.65 1.33 -2.54
CA VAL A 164 -10.26 1.84 -3.87
C VAL A 164 -11.03 3.13 -4.17
N VAL A 165 -10.49 3.95 -5.07
CA VAL A 165 -11.23 5.09 -5.61
C VAL A 165 -12.45 4.62 -6.40
N LYS A 166 -13.62 5.23 -6.18
CA LYS A 166 -14.88 4.77 -6.77
C LYS A 166 -14.98 5.11 -8.25
N ASP A 167 -14.57 6.33 -8.61
CA ASP A 167 -14.52 6.80 -10.00
C ASP A 167 -13.28 6.24 -10.70
N ARG A 168 -13.43 5.03 -11.25
CA ARG A 168 -12.41 4.31 -12.03
C ARG A 168 -13.05 3.29 -12.95
N ASP A 169 -12.29 2.84 -13.95
CA ASP A 169 -12.61 1.63 -14.70
C ASP A 169 -12.58 0.41 -13.78
N ARG A 170 -13.75 -0.20 -13.58
CA ARG A 170 -13.91 -1.32 -12.65
C ARG A 170 -13.31 -2.60 -13.22
N ILE A 171 -12.51 -3.27 -12.41
CA ILE A 171 -12.00 -4.60 -12.69
C ILE A 171 -12.73 -5.58 -11.77
N GLU A 172 -13.28 -6.65 -12.34
CA GLU A 172 -13.90 -7.71 -11.55
C GLU A 172 -12.83 -8.49 -10.78
N VAL A 173 -12.96 -8.55 -9.45
CA VAL A 173 -12.07 -9.33 -8.59
C VAL A 173 -12.76 -10.63 -8.21
N LYS A 174 -12.24 -11.75 -8.70
CA LYS A 174 -12.76 -13.08 -8.39
C LYS A 174 -12.17 -13.62 -7.10
N ILE A 175 -13.03 -14.19 -6.25
CA ILE A 175 -12.58 -14.93 -5.07
C ILE A 175 -11.92 -16.22 -5.55
N ASN A 176 -10.69 -16.46 -5.12
CA ASN A 176 -9.96 -17.65 -5.47
C ASN A 176 -10.45 -18.83 -4.62
N LYS A 177 -11.10 -19.80 -5.28
CA LYS A 177 -11.67 -21.01 -4.65
C LYS A 177 -10.63 -21.97 -4.07
N HIS A 178 -9.32 -21.75 -4.25
CA HIS A 178 -8.28 -22.56 -3.62
C HIS A 178 -7.91 -22.07 -2.21
N PHE A 179 -8.40 -20.89 -1.80
CA PHE A 179 -8.23 -20.33 -0.47
C PHE A 179 -9.56 -20.36 0.31
N VAL A 180 -10.17 -21.55 0.41
CA VAL A 180 -11.45 -21.77 1.14
C VAL A 180 -11.24 -22.00 2.63
N GLU A 181 -10.01 -22.23 3.08
CA GLU A 181 -9.82 -22.27 4.52
C GLU A 181 -10.07 -20.86 5.07
N PRO A 182 -10.97 -20.71 6.07
CA PRO A 182 -10.89 -19.50 6.85
C PRO A 182 -9.43 -19.43 7.29
N ILE A 183 -8.85 -18.24 7.31
CA ILE A 183 -7.85 -17.99 8.35
C ILE A 183 -8.66 -18.17 9.63
N SER A 184 -8.79 -19.43 10.08
CA SER A 184 -9.19 -19.76 11.42
C SER A 184 -8.22 -18.98 12.30
N ASN A 185 -8.70 -18.53 13.44
CA ASN A 185 -7.91 -17.82 14.42
C ASN A 185 -6.69 -18.68 14.86
N THR A 186 -5.66 -18.81 14.02
CA THR A 186 -4.30 -18.94 14.48
C THR A 186 -3.99 -17.56 14.97
N ASP A 187 -4.18 -17.40 16.28
CA ASP A 187 -3.85 -16.26 17.11
C ASP A 187 -2.62 -15.49 16.59
N PHE A 188 -2.83 -14.60 15.61
CA PHE A 188 -2.12 -13.34 15.63
C PHE A 188 -2.77 -12.56 16.75
N LYS A 189 -2.36 -12.89 17.98
CA LYS A 189 -2.33 -11.90 19.04
C LYS A 189 -1.64 -10.72 18.39
N ILE A 190 -2.40 -9.66 18.14
CA ILE A 190 -1.84 -8.32 18.19
C ILE A 190 -1.24 -8.29 19.59
N LYS A 191 0.06 -8.59 19.69
CA LYS A 191 0.81 -8.12 20.82
C LYS A 191 0.60 -6.62 20.73
N GLU A 192 -0.15 -6.07 21.67
CA GLU A 192 0.14 -4.71 22.11
C GLU A 192 1.67 -4.60 22.14
N PRO A 193 2.24 -3.54 21.55
CA PRO A 193 3.69 -3.44 21.41
C PRO A 193 4.31 -3.67 22.78
N SER A 194 4.85 -4.87 23.00
CA SER A 194 5.64 -5.13 24.17
C SER A 194 6.77 -4.14 24.08
N THR A 195 7.01 -3.40 25.15
CA THR A 195 8.02 -2.34 25.31
C THR A 195 9.47 -2.75 25.03
N GLU A 196 9.69 -3.91 24.41
CA GLU A 196 10.91 -4.30 23.73
C GLU A 196 10.60 -4.87 22.34
N TRP A 197 10.48 -3.99 21.34
CA TRP A 197 10.73 -4.37 19.95
C TRP A 197 12.25 -4.39 19.73
N LYS A 198 12.91 -5.53 19.95
CA LYS A 198 14.26 -5.77 19.38
C LYS A 198 14.15 -6.21 17.92
N GLY A 199 13.30 -5.55 17.16
CA GLY A 199 13.42 -5.66 15.70
C GLY A 199 14.65 -4.91 15.28
N ASN A 200 15.38 -5.50 14.34
CA ASN A 200 16.69 -5.05 13.91
C ASN A 200 16.58 -3.63 13.34
N SER A 201 16.76 -2.66 14.23
CA SER A 201 16.78 -1.22 13.95
C SER A 201 17.76 -0.87 12.83
N ASN A 202 18.68 -1.78 12.50
CA ASN A 202 19.65 -1.70 11.43
C ASN A 202 19.08 -1.73 10.00
N PHE A 203 17.88 -2.25 9.70
CA PHE A 203 17.42 -2.31 8.29
C PHE A 203 16.96 -0.93 7.78
N TRP A 204 16.03 -0.30 8.51
CA TRP A 204 15.52 1.05 8.18
C TRP A 204 16.53 2.15 8.54
N SER A 205 17.38 1.96 9.56
CA SER A 205 18.47 2.91 9.84
C SER A 205 19.65 2.79 8.85
N ARG A 206 19.96 1.60 8.30
CA ARG A 206 20.92 1.47 7.18
C ARG A 206 20.41 2.15 5.91
N LEU A 207 19.10 2.11 5.66
CA LEU A 207 18.48 2.86 4.56
C LEU A 207 18.58 4.38 4.77
N LYS A 208 18.42 4.88 6.01
CA LYS A 208 18.70 6.30 6.34
C LYS A 208 20.18 6.69 6.20
N ARG A 209 21.12 5.80 6.55
CA ARG A 209 22.57 6.07 6.51
C ARG A 209 23.19 6.08 5.10
N LEU A 210 22.46 5.58 4.10
CA LEU A 210 22.83 5.67 2.68
C LEU A 210 22.40 7.02 2.05
N TRP A 211 21.73 7.87 2.83
CA TRP A 211 21.23 9.19 2.45
C TRP A 211 21.78 10.26 3.42
N SER A 212 22.98 10.02 3.96
CA SER A 212 23.82 10.95 4.72
C SER A 212 25.16 11.11 4.01
#